data_AF-A0A848JR07-F1
#
_entry.id   AF-A0A848JR07-F1
#
_cell.length_a   1.000
_cell.length_b   1.000
_cell.length_c   1.000
_cell.angle_alpha   90.00
_cell.angle_beta   90.00
_cell.angle_gamma   90.00
#
_symmetry.space_group_name_H-M   'P 1'
#
loop_
_entity.id
_entity.type
_entity.pdbx_description
1 polymer ?
#
loop_
_entity_poly.entity_id
_entity_poly.type
_entity_poly.pdbx_seq_one_letter_code
_entity_poly.pdbx_strand_id
1 'polypeptide(L)'
;MTTSRTSDSTTSPSPLPDEEVAVALVLRLVGEAGPGKTIGPMDAALALMPKDEWQRALPVVRRVAVRLALEGRLMIYRKGKAVDPADFRGVYRIGLPRDE
;
A
#
# COMPACT_ATOMS: atom_id res chain seq x y z
N MET A 1 -22.70 -0.65 34.45
CA MET A 1 -21.36 -0.63 33.84
C MET A 1 -20.86 -2.05 33.70
N THR A 2 -21.26 -2.78 32.66
CA THR A 2 -20.77 -4.14 32.42
C THR A 2 -21.04 -4.49 30.96
N THR A 3 -19.99 -4.87 30.24
CA THR A 3 -19.88 -6.13 29.46
C THR A 3 -18.48 -6.10 28.84
N SER A 4 -17.53 -6.82 29.41
CA SER A 4 -17.25 -8.23 29.13
C SER A 4 -16.12 -8.36 28.12
N ARG A 5 -14.94 -8.55 28.69
CA ARG A 5 -13.76 -9.14 28.06
C ARG A 5 -13.99 -10.66 27.99
N THR A 6 -14.04 -11.23 26.79
CA THR A 6 -13.92 -12.67 26.53
C THR A 6 -13.44 -12.81 25.08
N SER A 7 -12.16 -13.13 24.86
CA SER A 7 -11.63 -14.46 24.54
C SER A 7 -12.10 -15.01 23.19
N ASP A 8 -11.17 -15.21 22.25
CA ASP A 8 -10.96 -16.52 21.61
C ASP A 8 -9.59 -16.55 20.90
N SER A 9 -8.84 -17.63 21.11
CA SER A 9 -7.63 -17.97 20.38
C SER A 9 -7.97 -19.09 19.41
N THR A 10 -8.08 -18.74 18.12
CA THR A 10 -8.02 -19.70 17.02
C THR A 10 -6.87 -19.27 16.12
N THR A 11 -5.92 -20.18 15.86
CA THR A 11 -4.81 -20.03 14.89
C THR A 11 -5.39 -19.72 13.50
N SER A 12 -5.69 -18.46 13.26
CA SER A 12 -5.98 -17.92 11.94
C SER A 12 -4.66 -17.48 11.34
N PRO A 13 -4.43 -17.66 10.02
CA PRO A 13 -3.33 -16.97 9.38
C PRO A 13 -3.48 -15.48 9.67
N SER A 14 -2.38 -14.79 10.01
CA SER A 14 -2.40 -13.37 10.35
C SER A 14 -3.36 -12.62 9.43
N PRO A 15 -4.28 -11.79 9.98
CA PRO A 15 -5.26 -11.08 9.18
C PRO A 15 -4.51 -10.25 8.12
N LEU A 16 -5.11 -10.15 6.93
CA LEU A 16 -4.59 -9.24 5.91
C LEU A 16 -4.51 -7.82 6.52
N PRO A 17 -3.50 -7.03 6.13
CA PRO A 17 -3.36 -5.69 6.68
C PRO A 17 -4.60 -4.86 6.38
N ASP A 18 -5.10 -4.16 7.40
CA ASP A 18 -6.23 -3.25 7.25
C ASP A 18 -5.96 -2.22 6.15
N GLU A 19 -6.94 -1.99 5.28
CA GLU A 19 -6.76 -1.09 4.15
C GLU A 19 -6.48 0.36 4.60
N GLU A 20 -7.07 0.79 5.72
CA GLU A 20 -6.79 2.10 6.34
C GLU A 20 -5.31 2.24 6.73
N VAL A 21 -4.74 1.19 7.33
CA VAL A 21 -3.33 1.15 7.76
C VAL A 21 -2.42 1.15 6.53
N ALA A 22 -2.78 0.37 5.51
CA ALA A 22 -2.07 0.36 4.23
C ALA A 22 -2.09 1.74 3.55
N VAL A 23 -3.22 2.46 3.57
CA VAL A 23 -3.33 3.82 3.04
C VAL A 23 -2.39 4.77 3.76
N ALA A 24 -2.49 4.82 5.09
CA ALA A 24 -1.67 5.72 5.89
C ALA A 24 -0.18 5.45 5.68
N LEU A 25 0.22 4.17 5.63
CA LEU A 25 1.61 3.79 5.47
C LEU A 25 2.15 4.09 4.07
N VAL A 26 1.39 3.78 3.01
CA VAL A 26 1.79 4.09 1.63
C VAL A 26 2.00 5.59 1.45
N LEU A 27 1.08 6.42 1.96
CA LEU A 27 1.22 7.88 1.92
C LEU A 27 2.45 8.35 2.70
N ARG A 28 2.69 7.79 3.88
CA ARG A 28 3.88 8.11 4.69
C ARG A 28 5.16 7.79 3.94
N LEU A 29 5.29 6.57 3.40
CA LEU A 29 6.48 6.11 2.68
C LEU A 29 6.73 6.93 1.41
N VAL A 30 5.68 7.27 0.67
CA VAL A 30 5.79 8.13 -0.50
C VAL A 30 6.21 9.55 -0.10
N GLY A 31 5.64 10.08 0.99
CA GLY A 31 6.01 11.39 1.53
C GLY A 31 7.47 11.44 2.01
N GLU A 32 7.92 10.40 2.72
CA GLU A 32 9.32 10.23 3.17
C GLU A 32 10.30 10.10 1.99
N ALA A 33 9.91 9.42 0.91
CA ALA A 33 10.72 9.34 -0.30
C ALA A 33 10.93 10.72 -0.95
N GLY A 34 9.93 11.61 -0.83
CA GLY A 34 9.99 12.98 -1.30
C GLY A 34 9.67 13.16 -2.79
N PRO A 35 9.62 14.42 -3.26
CA PRO A 35 9.24 14.75 -4.63
C PRO A 35 10.20 14.15 -5.66
N GLY A 36 9.64 13.66 -6.76
CA GLY A 36 10.41 13.02 -7.83
C GLY A 36 10.90 11.59 -7.50
N LYS A 37 10.86 11.16 -6.24
CA LYS A 37 11.14 9.77 -5.86
C LYS A 37 9.88 8.93 -5.90
N THR A 38 10.09 7.62 -5.92
CA THR A 38 9.02 6.64 -5.93
C THR A 38 9.41 5.48 -5.03
N ILE A 39 8.44 4.69 -4.57
CA ILE A 39 8.60 3.44 -3.85
C ILE A 39 8.04 2.27 -4.68
N GLY A 40 8.42 1.05 -4.34
CA GLY A 40 7.90 -0.17 -4.96
C GLY A 40 6.77 -0.77 -4.13
N PRO A 41 6.01 -1.71 -4.71
CA PRO A 41 5.00 -2.44 -3.96
C PRO A 41 5.59 -3.31 -2.85
N MET A 42 6.81 -3.83 -3.05
CA MET A 42 7.52 -4.60 -2.04
C MET A 42 7.90 -3.72 -0.83
N ASP A 43 8.33 -2.47 -1.06
CA ASP A 43 8.70 -1.53 0.02
C ASP A 43 7.50 -1.29 0.95
N ALA A 44 6.32 -1.04 0.36
CA ALA A 44 5.08 -0.89 1.12
C ALA A 44 4.63 -2.20 1.79
N ALA A 45 4.78 -3.34 1.11
CA ALA A 45 4.39 -4.65 1.65
C ALA A 45 5.26 -5.09 2.83
N LEU A 46 6.58 -4.89 2.76
CA LEU A 46 7.52 -5.17 3.85
C LEU A 46 7.32 -4.24 5.06
N ALA A 47 6.77 -3.06 4.84
CA ALA A 47 6.41 -2.14 5.92
C ALA A 47 5.07 -2.51 6.58
N LEU A 48 4.16 -3.20 5.85
CA LEU A 48 2.87 -3.67 6.37
C LEU A 48 2.93 -5.02 7.06
N MET A 49 3.78 -5.91 6.59
CA MET A 49 3.84 -7.30 7.06
C MET A 49 5.29 -7.77 7.23
N PRO A 50 5.51 -8.80 8.07
CA PRO A 50 6.81 -9.44 8.19
C PRO A 50 7.36 -9.93 6.84
N LYS A 51 8.69 -10.05 6.76
CA LYS A 51 9.42 -10.47 5.54
C LYS A 51 9.05 -11.89 5.04
N ASP A 52 8.39 -12.69 5.86
CA ASP A 52 7.92 -14.03 5.46
C ASP A 52 6.49 -13.99 4.88
N GLU A 53 5.74 -12.90 5.10
CA GLU A 53 4.32 -12.79 4.72
C GLU A 53 4.00 -11.61 3.79
N TRP A 54 4.97 -10.73 3.48
CA TRP A 54 4.76 -9.54 2.63
C TRP A 54 4.05 -9.81 1.30
N GLN A 55 4.23 -10.99 0.72
CA GLN A 55 3.56 -11.37 -0.53
C GLN A 55 2.02 -11.29 -0.40
N ARG A 56 1.49 -11.57 0.79
CA ARG A 56 0.05 -11.49 1.11
C ARG A 56 -0.44 -10.03 1.16
N ALA A 57 0.44 -9.08 1.44
CA ALA A 57 0.12 -7.65 1.43
C ALA A 57 0.12 -7.03 0.02
N LEU A 58 0.78 -7.64 -0.97
CA LEU A 58 0.87 -7.08 -2.33
C LEU A 58 -0.50 -6.76 -2.97
N PRO A 59 -1.53 -7.63 -2.89
CA PRO A 59 -2.84 -7.30 -3.45
C PRO A 59 -3.48 -6.10 -2.75
N VAL A 60 -3.31 -5.98 -1.43
CA VAL A 60 -3.81 -4.85 -0.64
C VAL A 60 -3.10 -3.56 -1.03
N VAL A 61 -1.75 -3.58 -1.08
CA VAL A 61 -0.94 -2.45 -1.54
C VAL A 61 -1.34 -2.00 -2.94
N ARG A 62 -1.58 -2.94 -3.86
CA ARG A 62 -2.04 -2.61 -5.22
C ARG A 62 -3.40 -1.92 -5.20
N ARG A 63 -4.40 -2.47 -4.48
CA ARG A 63 -5.73 -1.85 -4.37
C ARG A 63 -5.65 -0.43 -3.80
N VAL A 64 -4.89 -0.26 -2.72
CA VAL A 64 -4.68 1.04 -2.08
C VAL A 64 -3.99 2.03 -3.02
N ALA A 65 -2.93 1.60 -3.70
CA ALA A 65 -2.21 2.46 -4.65
C ALA A 65 -3.12 2.90 -5.81
N VAL A 66 -3.92 1.99 -6.36
CA VAL A 66 -4.91 2.29 -7.41
C VAL A 66 -5.94 3.28 -6.90
N ARG A 67 -6.53 3.03 -5.72
CA ARG A 67 -7.54 3.92 -5.13
C ARG A 67 -7.00 5.32 -4.91
N LEU A 68 -5.82 5.44 -4.30
CA LEU A 68 -5.18 6.72 -4.03
C LEU A 68 -4.74 7.45 -5.32
N ALA A 69 -4.39 6.70 -6.36
CA ALA A 69 -4.11 7.28 -7.67
C ALA A 69 -5.35 7.82 -8.37
N LEU A 70 -6.47 7.10 -8.29
CA LEU A 70 -7.78 7.57 -8.77
C LEU A 70 -8.29 8.78 -8.00
N GLU A 71 -7.97 8.87 -6.70
CA GLU A 71 -8.22 10.05 -5.86
C GLU A 71 -7.28 11.24 -6.16
N GLY A 72 -6.28 11.07 -7.04
CA GLY A 72 -5.30 12.11 -7.36
C GLY A 72 -4.29 12.41 -6.23
N ARG A 73 -4.23 11.57 -5.20
CA ARG A 73 -3.33 11.74 -4.05
C ARG A 73 -1.96 11.14 -4.28
N LEU A 74 -1.87 10.17 -5.19
CA LEU A 74 -0.66 9.48 -5.60
C LEU A 74 -0.66 9.31 -7.13
N MET A 75 0.47 8.88 -7.66
CA MET A 75 0.57 8.52 -9.06
C MET A 75 1.35 7.20 -9.20
N ILE A 76 0.88 6.37 -10.12
CA ILE A 76 1.52 5.09 -10.45
C ILE A 76 2.43 5.32 -11.65
N TYR A 77 3.69 4.91 -11.51
CA TYR A 77 4.72 5.09 -12.50
C TYR A 77 5.23 3.76 -13.02
N ARG A 78 5.54 3.71 -14.31
CA ARG A 78 6.21 2.58 -14.96
C ARG A 78 7.24 3.11 -15.94
N LYS A 79 8.47 2.60 -15.85
CA LYS A 79 9.63 3.09 -16.64
C LYS A 79 9.76 4.62 -16.57
N GLY A 80 9.48 5.20 -15.40
CA GLY A 80 9.56 6.65 -15.15
C GLY A 80 8.38 7.49 -15.65
N LYS A 81 7.38 6.90 -16.30
CA LYS A 81 6.19 7.61 -16.81
C LYS A 81 4.97 7.29 -15.96
N ALA A 82 4.10 8.28 -15.75
CA ALA A 82 2.78 8.05 -15.18
C ALA A 82 2.00 7.08 -16.08
N VAL A 83 1.33 6.10 -15.47
CA VAL A 83 0.51 5.12 -16.17
C VAL A 83 -0.89 5.09 -15.59
N ASP A 84 -1.85 4.64 -16.39
CA ASP A 84 -3.21 4.43 -15.95
C ASP A 84 -3.25 3.42 -14.79
N PRO A 85 -3.78 3.79 -13.61
CA PRO A 85 -3.92 2.89 -12.48
C PRO A 85 -4.84 1.68 -12.76
N ALA A 86 -5.69 1.70 -13.79
CA ALA A 86 -6.58 0.60 -14.13
C ALA A 86 -5.92 -0.50 -14.99
N ASP A 87 -4.90 -0.17 -15.80
CA ASP A 87 -4.38 -1.08 -16.85
C ASP A 87 -2.89 -1.50 -16.68
N PHE A 88 -2.19 -1.03 -15.63
CA PHE A 88 -0.79 -1.40 -15.46
C PHE A 88 -0.60 -2.87 -15.02
N ARG A 89 0.42 -3.51 -15.59
CA ARG A 89 0.86 -4.88 -15.26
C ARG A 89 2.37 -4.93 -15.00
N GLY A 90 2.77 -5.89 -14.17
CA GLY A 90 4.17 -6.15 -13.84
C GLY A 90 4.74 -5.11 -12.87
N VAL A 91 6.03 -4.79 -13.03
CA VAL A 91 6.74 -3.85 -12.14
C VAL A 91 6.15 -2.45 -12.28
N TYR A 92 5.76 -1.88 -11.15
CA TYR A 92 5.27 -0.50 -11.02
C TYR A 92 5.93 0.18 -9.83
N ARG A 93 5.84 1.50 -9.82
CA ARG A 93 6.33 2.38 -8.77
C ARG A 93 5.21 3.30 -8.34
N ILE A 94 5.20 3.70 -7.07
CA ILE A 94 4.22 4.60 -6.49
C ILE A 94 4.97 5.86 -6.07
N GLY A 95 4.48 7.04 -6.43
CA GLY A 95 5.09 8.29 -6.03
C GLY A 95 4.06 9.39 -5.84
N LEU A 96 4.53 10.55 -5.39
CA LEU A 96 3.71 11.75 -5.34
C LEU A 96 3.26 12.12 -6.76
N PRO A 97 2.09 12.78 -6.91
CA PRO A 97 1.77 13.47 -8.15
C PRO A 97 2.90 14.46 -8.42
N ARG A 98 3.45 14.43 -9.63
CA ARG A 98 4.36 15.47 -10.10
C ARG A 98 3.49 16.54 -10.73
N ASP A 99 3.53 17.73 -10.16
CA ASP A 99 3.02 18.91 -10.84
C ASP A 99 3.84 19.05 -12.13
N GLU A 100 3.16 18.98 -13.29
CA GLU A 100 3.73 19.48 -14.55
C GLU A 100 3.80 21.00 -14.55
#